data_AF-A0A377KNQ1-F1
#
_entry.id   AF-A0A377KNQ1-F1
#
_cell.length_a   1.000
_cell.length_b   1.000
_cell.length_c   1.000
_cell.angle_alpha   90.00
_cell.angle_beta   90.00
_cell.angle_gamma   90.00
#
_symmetry.space_group_name_H-M   'P 1'
#
loop_
_entity.id
_entity.type
_entity.pdbx_description
1 polymer ?
#
loop_
_entity_poly.entity_id
_entity_poly.type
_entity_poly.pdbx_seq_one_letter_code
_entity_poly.pdbx_strand_id
1 'polypeptide(L)'
;MKKVILGLVFGAFFLTGCSQSNVVDNTGKTNEKDSSVTLSESTTQSSKNSQEVDGPLLKVGQWTKEKRDTSGKIELIGTASPQSDIPLGDIGIYISNIKLLKYSDYADPSAAGYYDANNHKDSEGNFYGLQIAFKVKNNSEVDYGYNGLAHAILDNGQQIDFSSDDLMHTMTTNSFFKKTESKEFYSLAYLDPSKVNDITKVTIKTGVLYNPSDYSTVAESAESTFNINR
;
A
#
# COMPACT_ATOMS: atom_id res chain seq x y z
N MET A 1 21.47 6.58 63.92
CA MET A 1 21.24 7.54 62.81
C MET A 1 20.36 6.87 61.76
N LYS A 2 19.39 7.63 61.25
CA LYS A 2 18.14 7.18 60.62
C LYS A 2 18.38 6.43 59.28
N LYS A 3 17.67 5.31 59.10
CA LYS A 3 17.47 4.64 57.81
C LYS A 3 16.21 5.23 57.16
N VAL A 4 16.30 5.68 55.92
CA VAL A 4 15.15 6.07 55.10
C VAL A 4 15.15 5.17 53.87
N ILE A 5 14.30 4.16 53.90
CA ILE A 5 13.90 3.37 52.72
C ILE A 5 12.56 3.97 52.30
N LEU A 6 12.55 4.70 51.20
CA LEU A 6 11.35 5.24 50.59
C LEU A 6 10.88 4.24 49.54
N GLY A 7 9.92 3.40 49.92
CA GLY A 7 9.19 2.54 49.00
C GLY A 7 8.15 3.34 48.25
N LEU A 8 8.13 3.24 46.92
CA LEU A 8 7.11 3.81 46.06
C LEU A 8 6.38 2.66 45.36
N VAL A 9 5.13 2.49 45.79
CA VAL A 9 4.12 1.59 45.26
C VAL A 9 3.78 1.99 43.83
N PHE A 10 3.86 1.04 42.89
CA PHE A 10 3.15 1.14 41.61
C PHE A 10 2.21 -0.06 41.49
N GLY A 11 0.91 0.25 41.54
CA GLY A 11 -0.17 -0.71 41.38
C GLY A 11 -0.30 -1.15 39.92
N ALA A 12 -0.46 -2.45 39.74
CA ALA A 12 -0.83 -3.07 38.47
C ALA A 12 -2.33 -2.84 38.21
N PHE A 13 -2.65 -2.05 37.18
CA PHE A 13 -3.98 -2.06 36.57
C PHE A 13 -4.05 -3.25 35.61
N PHE A 14 -4.75 -4.31 36.04
CA PHE A 14 -5.27 -5.33 35.14
C PHE A 14 -6.57 -4.80 34.52
N LEU A 15 -6.54 -4.44 33.24
CA LEU A 15 -7.74 -4.23 32.43
C LEU A 15 -8.01 -5.50 31.64
N THR A 16 -8.90 -6.33 32.20
CA THR A 16 -9.59 -7.43 31.51
C THR A 16 -10.67 -6.85 30.62
N GLY A 17 -10.43 -6.82 29.31
CA GLY A 17 -11.43 -6.52 28.28
C GLY A 17 -11.69 -7.77 27.43
N CYS A 18 -12.52 -8.68 27.94
CA CYS A 18 -13.15 -9.71 27.12
C CYS A 18 -14.35 -9.06 26.42
N SER A 19 -14.32 -8.95 25.09
CA SER A 19 -15.54 -8.85 24.31
C SER A 19 -15.37 -9.45 22.92
N GLN A 20 -16.29 -10.39 22.66
CA GLN A 20 -16.83 -10.79 21.37
C GLN A 20 -16.01 -11.72 20.47
N SER A 21 -16.10 -13.01 20.77
CA SER A 21 -16.07 -14.07 19.75
C SER A 21 -17.51 -14.48 19.42
N ASN A 22 -18.13 -13.86 18.41
CA ASN A 22 -19.31 -14.42 17.76
C ASN A 22 -18.83 -15.40 16.68
N VAL A 23 -18.55 -16.64 17.11
CA VAL A 23 -18.51 -17.80 16.21
C VAL A 23 -19.95 -18.26 16.05
N VAL A 24 -20.54 -18.02 14.89
CA VAL A 24 -21.83 -18.61 14.51
C VAL A 24 -21.54 -19.81 13.63
N ASP A 25 -21.51 -20.99 14.26
CA ASP A 25 -21.61 -22.28 13.59
C ASP A 25 -23.06 -22.48 13.14
N ASN A 26 -23.27 -22.75 11.85
CA ASN A 26 -24.58 -23.04 11.28
C ASN A 26 -24.66 -24.52 10.88
N THR A 27 -25.13 -25.36 11.80
CA THR A 27 -25.60 -26.71 11.48
C THR A 27 -26.87 -27.04 12.25
N GLY A 28 -27.99 -27.20 11.53
CA GLY A 28 -29.11 -28.05 11.95
C GLY A 28 -30.45 -27.35 12.22
N LYS A 29 -31.32 -27.39 11.20
CA LYS A 29 -32.78 -27.73 11.20
C LYS A 29 -33.51 -27.68 12.57
N THR A 30 -34.71 -27.10 12.74
CA THR A 30 -36.00 -27.38 12.05
C THR A 30 -37.12 -26.46 12.59
N ASN A 31 -38.12 -26.15 11.74
CA ASN A 31 -39.56 -25.85 11.99
C ASN A 31 -39.97 -24.59 12.78
N GLU A 32 -41.09 -23.89 12.55
CA GLU A 32 -42.09 -23.66 11.48
C GLU A 32 -43.00 -22.49 11.99
N LYS A 33 -43.46 -21.60 11.08
CA LYS A 33 -44.72 -20.79 11.04
C LYS A 33 -45.11 -19.89 12.26
N ASP A 34 -45.61 -18.65 12.14
CA ASP A 34 -46.63 -18.09 11.24
C ASP A 34 -46.77 -16.55 11.39
N SER A 35 -47.41 -15.92 10.39
CA SER A 35 -48.16 -14.65 10.37
C SER A 35 -47.52 -13.30 9.96
N SER A 36 -47.95 -12.93 8.75
CA SER A 36 -47.96 -11.68 7.95
C SER A 36 -47.75 -10.30 8.59
N VAL A 37 -46.99 -9.45 7.89
CA VAL A 37 -47.41 -8.09 7.48
C VAL A 37 -46.85 -7.80 6.08
N THR A 38 -47.73 -7.42 5.15
CA THR A 38 -47.40 -6.90 3.82
C THR A 38 -47.01 -5.43 3.94
N LEU A 39 -45.82 -5.04 3.47
CA LEU A 39 -45.48 -3.66 3.10
C LEU A 39 -45.01 -3.66 1.65
N SER A 40 -45.91 -3.26 0.76
CA SER A 40 -45.54 -2.80 -0.57
C SER A 40 -45.04 -1.36 -0.43
N GLU A 41 -43.76 -1.14 -0.70
CA GLU A 41 -43.29 0.16 -1.18
C GLU A 41 -42.20 -0.05 -2.23
N SER A 42 -42.62 0.23 -3.47
CA SER A 42 -41.76 0.58 -4.58
C SER A 42 -40.87 1.74 -4.17
N THR A 43 -39.56 1.66 -4.39
CA THR A 43 -38.86 2.61 -5.28
C THR A 43 -37.37 2.31 -5.38
N THR A 44 -36.91 2.35 -6.63
CA THR A 44 -35.50 2.48 -7.05
C THR A 44 -34.61 1.28 -6.74
N GLN A 45 -34.74 0.29 -7.63
CA GLN A 45 -33.60 -0.35 -8.25
C GLN A 45 -32.63 0.74 -8.75
N SER A 46 -31.72 1.18 -7.87
CA SER A 46 -30.61 2.04 -8.27
C SER A 46 -29.64 1.17 -9.06
N SER A 47 -29.78 1.20 -10.37
CA SER A 47 -28.71 0.84 -11.29
C SER A 47 -27.60 1.88 -11.15
N LYS A 48 -26.83 1.81 -10.06
CA LYS A 48 -25.47 2.34 -10.03
C LYS A 48 -24.58 1.20 -9.61
N ASN A 49 -23.83 0.69 -10.57
CA ASN A 49 -22.62 -0.05 -10.32
C ASN A 49 -21.66 0.93 -9.60
N SER A 50 -21.85 1.11 -8.29
CA SER A 50 -21.09 2.10 -7.52
C SER A 50 -19.64 1.65 -7.56
N GLN A 51 -18.81 2.40 -8.28
CA GLN A 51 -17.38 2.19 -8.31
C GLN A 51 -16.70 2.59 -6.99
N GLU A 52 -17.44 3.24 -6.08
CA GLU A 52 -16.98 3.53 -4.72
C GLU A 52 -16.83 2.22 -3.92
N VAL A 53 -15.67 2.04 -3.29
CA VAL A 53 -15.39 0.91 -2.40
C VAL A 53 -14.82 1.40 -1.07
N ASP A 54 -15.25 0.76 0.01
CA ASP A 54 -14.65 0.90 1.34
C ASP A 54 -13.61 -0.22 1.50
N GLY A 55 -12.38 0.02 1.02
CA GLY A 55 -11.33 -0.99 1.01
C GLY A 55 -10.30 -0.82 -0.11
N PRO A 56 -9.49 -1.86 -0.36
CA PRO A 56 -8.46 -1.79 -1.39
C PRO A 56 -9.08 -1.63 -2.78
N LEU A 57 -8.50 -0.74 -3.59
CA LEU A 57 -8.83 -0.63 -5.01
C LEU A 57 -8.20 -1.80 -5.77
N LEU A 58 -9.02 -2.68 -6.36
CA LEU A 58 -8.58 -3.92 -7.02
C LEU A 58 -8.88 -3.96 -8.53
N LYS A 59 -9.89 -3.21 -8.98
CA LYS A 59 -10.31 -3.16 -10.39
C LYS A 59 -10.29 -1.72 -10.90
N VAL A 60 -9.88 -1.53 -12.14
CA VAL A 60 -9.84 -0.20 -12.77
C VAL A 60 -11.24 0.44 -12.74
N GLY A 61 -11.25 1.75 -12.47
CA GLY A 61 -12.45 2.55 -12.25
C GLY A 61 -12.95 2.53 -10.80
N GLN A 62 -12.51 1.58 -9.95
CA GLN A 62 -12.83 1.64 -8.53
C GLN A 62 -12.20 2.87 -7.88
N TRP A 63 -12.90 3.47 -6.93
CA TRP A 63 -12.41 4.61 -6.18
C TRP A 63 -12.82 4.57 -4.71
N THR A 64 -12.13 5.33 -3.88
CA THR A 64 -12.43 5.49 -2.46
C THR A 64 -12.20 6.94 -2.03
N LYS A 65 -12.79 7.34 -0.91
CA LYS A 65 -12.55 8.66 -0.32
C LYS A 65 -11.25 8.66 0.45
N GLU A 66 -10.53 9.76 0.39
CA GLU A 66 -9.39 9.98 1.26
C GLU A 66 -9.86 10.10 2.72
N LYS A 67 -9.14 9.44 3.63
CA LYS A 67 -9.52 9.37 5.05
C LYS A 67 -9.20 10.65 5.79
N ARG A 68 -8.14 11.35 5.36
CA ARG A 68 -7.67 12.61 5.98
C ARG A 68 -8.34 13.87 5.42
N ASP A 69 -8.89 13.78 4.22
CA ASP A 69 -9.68 14.81 3.54
C ASP A 69 -10.83 14.11 2.83
N THR A 70 -12.02 14.12 3.43
CA THR A 70 -13.18 13.37 2.90
C THR A 70 -13.73 13.93 1.59
N SER A 71 -13.25 15.10 1.14
CA SER A 71 -13.51 15.62 -0.20
C SER A 71 -12.62 14.97 -1.26
N GLY A 72 -11.40 14.57 -0.89
CA GLY A 72 -10.46 13.91 -1.77
C GLY A 72 -10.92 12.53 -2.23
N LYS A 73 -10.71 12.25 -3.51
CA LYS A 73 -11.02 10.97 -4.16
C LYS A 73 -9.73 10.32 -4.67
N ILE A 74 -9.58 9.02 -4.41
CA ILE A 74 -8.51 8.19 -4.95
C ILE A 74 -9.13 7.15 -5.89
N GLU A 75 -8.78 7.17 -7.16
CA GLU A 75 -9.30 6.29 -8.20
C GLU A 75 -8.19 5.42 -8.81
N LEU A 76 -8.48 4.13 -9.02
CA LEU A 76 -7.57 3.21 -9.69
C LEU A 76 -7.76 3.32 -11.21
N ILE A 77 -6.74 3.84 -11.90
CA ILE A 77 -6.77 4.07 -13.36
C ILE A 77 -5.89 3.07 -14.14
N GLY A 78 -5.17 2.21 -13.44
CA GLY A 78 -4.40 1.12 -14.02
C GLY A 78 -3.81 0.20 -12.95
N THR A 79 -3.65 -1.09 -13.24
CA THR A 79 -3.14 -2.05 -12.26
C THR A 79 -2.39 -3.23 -12.89
N ALA A 80 -1.38 -3.74 -12.19
CA ALA A 80 -0.77 -5.02 -12.45
C ALA A 80 -0.63 -5.81 -11.15
N SER A 81 -0.94 -7.10 -11.19
CA SER A 81 -0.76 -8.02 -10.05
C SER A 81 0.13 -9.18 -10.48
N PRO A 82 1.43 -8.92 -10.73
CA PRO A 82 2.32 -9.91 -11.33
C PRO A 82 2.58 -11.09 -10.41
N GLN A 83 2.57 -10.90 -9.09
CA GLN A 83 2.77 -11.96 -8.09
C GLN A 83 4.07 -12.74 -8.36
N SER A 84 5.15 -12.00 -8.61
CA SER A 84 6.44 -12.54 -9.05
C SER A 84 7.61 -11.90 -8.31
N ASP A 85 8.67 -12.68 -8.12
CA ASP A 85 9.93 -12.19 -7.54
C ASP A 85 10.85 -11.59 -8.61
N ILE A 86 11.49 -10.47 -8.29
CA ILE A 86 12.73 -10.01 -8.92
C ILE A 86 13.86 -10.64 -8.10
N PRO A 87 14.66 -11.57 -8.66
CA PRO A 87 15.75 -12.21 -7.94
C PRO A 87 16.88 -11.20 -7.70
N LEU A 88 17.36 -11.10 -6.46
CA LEU A 88 18.44 -10.19 -6.07
C LEU A 88 19.40 -10.93 -5.11
N GLY A 89 20.41 -11.58 -5.67
CA GLY A 89 21.29 -12.46 -4.90
C GLY A 89 20.49 -13.57 -4.21
N ASP A 90 20.65 -13.68 -2.88
CA ASP A 90 19.96 -14.69 -2.06
C ASP A 90 18.59 -14.23 -1.53
N ILE A 91 18.14 -13.02 -1.89
CA ILE A 91 16.83 -12.50 -1.50
C ILE A 91 15.90 -12.36 -2.70
N GLY A 92 14.60 -12.45 -2.45
CA GLY A 92 13.55 -12.21 -3.45
C GLY A 92 12.83 -10.90 -3.19
N ILE A 93 12.71 -10.05 -4.22
CA ILE A 93 11.86 -8.85 -4.18
C ILE A 93 10.53 -9.18 -4.86
N TYR A 94 9.54 -9.56 -4.06
CA TYR A 94 8.23 -9.97 -4.55
C TYR A 94 7.35 -8.77 -4.86
N ILE A 95 7.05 -8.52 -6.14
CA ILE A 95 6.13 -7.46 -6.54
C ILE A 95 4.70 -8.01 -6.43
N SER A 96 3.96 -7.55 -5.43
CA SER A 96 2.59 -8.02 -5.20
C SER A 96 1.60 -7.27 -6.07
N ASN A 97 1.72 -5.95 -6.14
CA ASN A 97 0.80 -5.13 -6.91
C ASN A 97 1.43 -3.80 -7.33
N ILE A 98 1.01 -3.33 -8.49
CA ILE A 98 1.37 -2.03 -9.04
C ILE A 98 0.06 -1.31 -9.37
N LYS A 99 -0.09 -0.05 -8.95
CA LYS A 99 -1.27 0.78 -9.24
C LYS A 99 -0.85 2.10 -9.86
N LEU A 100 -1.64 2.54 -10.84
CA LEU A 100 -1.70 3.92 -11.27
C LEU A 100 -2.95 4.52 -10.61
N LEU A 101 -2.76 5.59 -9.85
CA LEU A 101 -3.81 6.23 -9.06
C LEU A 101 -4.06 7.65 -9.57
N LYS A 102 -5.33 8.03 -9.67
CA LYS A 102 -5.76 9.42 -9.86
C LYS A 102 -6.26 9.96 -8.53
N TYR A 103 -5.84 11.17 -8.20
CA TYR A 103 -6.24 11.90 -7.01
C TYR A 103 -6.98 13.17 -7.46
N SER A 104 -8.24 13.30 -7.07
CA SER A 104 -9.10 14.43 -7.45
C SER A 104 -9.81 15.03 -6.24
N ASP A 105 -10.37 16.23 -6.42
CA ASP A 105 -11.28 16.88 -5.48
C ASP A 105 -10.68 17.23 -4.11
N TYR A 106 -9.35 17.27 -4.01
CA TYR A 106 -8.63 17.72 -2.81
C TYR A 106 -8.69 19.24 -2.67
N ALA A 107 -9.26 19.72 -1.58
CA ALA A 107 -9.21 21.14 -1.22
C ALA A 107 -7.77 21.55 -0.84
N ASP A 108 -7.09 20.72 -0.06
CA ASP A 108 -5.67 20.86 0.31
C ASP A 108 -4.98 19.49 0.34
N PRO A 109 -4.30 19.10 -0.75
CA PRO A 109 -3.57 17.82 -0.81
C PRO A 109 -2.51 17.68 0.29
N SER A 110 -1.91 18.79 0.76
CA SER A 110 -0.84 18.75 1.76
C SER A 110 -1.36 18.35 3.14
N ALA A 111 -2.58 18.78 3.50
CA ALA A 111 -3.27 18.34 4.71
C ALA A 111 -3.55 16.83 4.70
N ALA A 112 -3.76 16.27 3.51
CA ALA A 112 -3.88 14.83 3.29
C ALA A 112 -2.54 14.11 3.13
N GLY A 113 -1.41 14.77 3.38
CA GLY A 113 -0.06 14.19 3.34
C GLY A 113 0.56 14.09 1.94
N TYR A 114 -0.05 14.69 0.91
CA TYR A 114 0.49 14.76 -0.44
C TYR A 114 1.22 16.10 -0.65
N TYR A 115 2.42 16.21 -0.06
CA TYR A 115 3.26 17.39 -0.18
C TYR A 115 3.70 17.60 -1.63
N ASP A 116 3.86 18.87 -2.03
CA ASP A 116 4.22 19.26 -3.40
C ASP A 116 3.22 18.87 -4.51
N ALA A 117 2.08 18.27 -4.18
CA ALA A 117 1.04 17.90 -5.17
C ALA A 117 0.65 19.06 -6.09
N ASN A 118 0.68 20.31 -5.59
CA ASN A 118 0.37 21.50 -6.40
C ASN A 118 1.31 21.69 -7.60
N ASN A 119 2.54 21.16 -7.56
CA ASN A 119 3.48 21.18 -8.68
C ASN A 119 3.24 20.04 -9.69
N HIS A 120 2.40 19.07 -9.33
CA HIS A 120 2.11 17.87 -10.12
C HIS A 120 0.64 17.80 -10.58
N LYS A 121 -0.11 18.89 -10.44
CA LYS A 121 -1.51 18.97 -10.85
C LYS A 121 -1.64 19.19 -12.37
N ASP A 122 -2.66 18.56 -12.95
CA ASP A 122 -3.17 18.91 -14.28
C ASP A 122 -4.00 20.20 -14.24
N SER A 123 -4.55 20.59 -15.40
CA SER A 123 -5.40 21.79 -15.52
C SER A 123 -6.74 21.69 -14.78
N GLU A 124 -7.17 20.48 -14.42
CA GLU A 124 -8.39 20.22 -13.64
C GLU A 124 -8.11 20.15 -12.14
N GLY A 125 -6.85 20.24 -11.73
CA GLY A 125 -6.41 20.13 -10.34
C GLY A 125 -6.22 18.70 -9.84
N ASN A 126 -6.26 17.69 -10.73
CA ASN A 126 -5.95 16.31 -10.38
C ASN A 126 -4.44 16.07 -10.37
N PHE A 127 -3.97 15.14 -9.55
CA PHE A 127 -2.61 14.62 -9.61
C PHE A 127 -2.62 13.09 -9.65
N TYR A 128 -1.46 12.50 -9.96
CA TYR A 128 -1.37 11.07 -10.28
C TYR A 128 -0.19 10.42 -9.59
N GLY A 129 -0.32 9.14 -9.26
CA GLY A 129 0.71 8.39 -8.54
C GLY A 129 0.93 6.96 -9.04
N LEU A 130 2.19 6.54 -9.04
CA LEU A 130 2.60 5.16 -9.20
C LEU A 130 2.82 4.55 -7.82
N GLN A 131 1.96 3.63 -7.42
CA GLN A 131 2.13 2.86 -6.19
C GLN A 131 2.68 1.46 -6.51
N ILE A 132 3.77 1.07 -5.87
CA ILE A 132 4.32 -0.29 -5.96
C ILE A 132 4.28 -0.90 -4.57
N ALA A 133 3.51 -1.98 -4.41
CA ALA A 133 3.54 -2.83 -3.24
C ALA A 133 4.48 -4.01 -3.48
N PHE A 134 5.43 -4.21 -2.58
CA PHE A 134 6.42 -5.27 -2.69
C PHE A 134 6.74 -5.90 -1.34
N LYS A 135 7.34 -7.08 -1.36
CA LYS A 135 7.76 -7.81 -0.17
C LYS A 135 9.20 -8.27 -0.34
N VAL A 136 10.04 -7.97 0.64
CA VAL A 136 11.42 -8.42 0.67
C VAL A 136 11.45 -9.74 1.42
N LYS A 137 11.93 -10.81 0.77
CA LYS A 137 12.03 -12.16 1.34
C LYS A 137 13.51 -12.56 1.43
N ASN A 138 14.06 -12.61 2.63
CA ASN A 138 15.39 -13.18 2.85
C ASN A 138 15.23 -14.67 3.18
N ASN A 139 15.39 -15.55 2.19
CA ASN A 139 15.29 -17.00 2.41
C ASN A 139 16.64 -17.66 2.77
N SER A 140 17.67 -16.85 3.02
CA SER A 140 19.00 -17.32 3.35
C SER A 140 19.20 -17.48 4.87
N GLU A 141 20.36 -18.03 5.25
CA GLU A 141 20.80 -18.16 6.64
C GLU A 141 21.63 -16.99 7.14
N VAL A 142 21.76 -15.92 6.36
CA VAL A 142 22.54 -14.71 6.70
C VAL A 142 21.67 -13.46 6.66
N ASP A 143 22.07 -12.43 7.40
CA ASP A 143 21.38 -11.14 7.43
C ASP A 143 21.85 -10.25 6.28
N TYR A 144 20.94 -9.48 5.69
CA TYR A 144 21.25 -8.56 4.60
C TYR A 144 20.69 -7.16 4.83
N GLY A 145 21.36 -6.16 4.28
CA GLY A 145 20.83 -4.81 4.14
C GLY A 145 20.27 -4.57 2.74
N TYR A 146 19.15 -3.84 2.67
CA TYR A 146 18.53 -3.45 1.40
C TYR A 146 17.85 -2.09 1.52
N ASN A 147 18.06 -1.22 0.54
CA ASN A 147 17.60 0.18 0.55
C ASN A 147 16.40 0.47 -0.36
N GLY A 148 15.80 -0.57 -0.94
CA GLY A 148 14.49 -0.47 -1.56
C GLY A 148 14.59 -0.46 -3.07
N LEU A 149 13.51 -0.05 -3.72
CA LEU A 149 13.53 0.14 -5.17
C LEU A 149 14.38 1.38 -5.49
N ALA A 150 15.20 1.30 -6.53
CA ALA A 150 16.02 2.43 -6.96
C ALA A 150 15.25 3.30 -7.94
N HIS A 151 14.74 2.68 -9.01
CA HIS A 151 14.03 3.41 -10.08
C HIS A 151 12.81 2.66 -10.59
N ALA A 152 11.88 3.44 -11.17
CA ALA A 152 10.90 2.93 -12.12
C ALA A 152 11.04 3.66 -13.45
N ILE A 153 11.01 2.92 -14.56
CA ILE A 153 11.06 3.46 -15.92
C ILE A 153 9.73 3.12 -16.60
N LEU A 154 9.02 4.15 -17.03
CA LEU A 154 7.71 4.05 -17.68
C LEU A 154 7.87 4.13 -19.20
N ASP A 155 6.99 3.47 -19.94
CA ASP A 155 6.99 3.47 -21.41
C ASP A 155 6.55 4.81 -22.03
N ASN A 156 6.01 5.72 -21.23
CA ASN A 156 5.78 7.11 -21.62
C ASN A 156 7.05 8.00 -21.54
N GLY A 157 8.19 7.43 -21.15
CA GLY A 157 9.49 8.09 -21.04
C GLY A 157 9.77 8.74 -19.68
N GLN A 158 8.82 8.70 -18.73
CA GLN A 158 9.09 9.16 -17.36
C GLN A 158 9.99 8.15 -16.64
N GLN A 159 11.03 8.65 -15.98
CA GLN A 159 11.85 7.91 -15.04
C GLN A 159 11.60 8.47 -13.64
N ILE A 160 11.42 7.57 -12.68
CA ILE A 160 11.21 7.88 -11.26
C ILE A 160 12.44 7.40 -10.51
N ASP A 161 13.03 8.28 -9.70
CA ASP A 161 14.01 7.93 -8.68
C ASP A 161 13.32 7.88 -7.32
N PHE A 162 13.20 6.69 -6.73
CA PHE A 162 12.49 6.52 -5.45
C PHE A 162 13.23 7.16 -4.27
N SER A 163 14.47 7.62 -4.43
CA SER A 163 15.18 8.37 -3.38
C SER A 163 14.83 9.86 -3.36
N SER A 164 14.43 10.44 -4.51
CA SER A 164 14.13 11.88 -4.64
C SER A 164 12.68 12.19 -4.97
N ASP A 165 11.98 11.29 -5.67
CA ASP A 165 10.66 11.54 -6.25
C ASP A 165 9.52 10.85 -5.46
N ASP A 166 9.88 10.22 -4.35
CA ASP A 166 8.96 9.46 -3.52
C ASP A 166 8.08 10.39 -2.67
N LEU A 167 6.78 10.15 -2.79
CA LEU A 167 5.73 10.83 -2.05
C LEU A 167 5.48 10.14 -0.71
N MET A 168 5.49 8.79 -0.69
CA MET A 168 5.22 7.99 0.50
C MET A 168 5.86 6.60 0.37
N HIS A 169 6.69 6.22 1.34
CA HIS A 169 7.20 4.87 1.51
C HIS A 169 7.01 4.34 2.92
N THR A 170 7.05 3.01 3.04
CA THR A 170 7.15 2.34 4.35
C THR A 170 8.53 1.76 4.64
N MET A 171 9.43 1.75 3.66
CA MET A 171 10.78 1.22 3.84
C MET A 171 11.78 2.34 4.11
N THR A 172 12.60 2.20 5.15
CA THR A 172 13.64 3.19 5.47
C THR A 172 14.98 2.81 4.82
N THR A 173 15.85 3.80 4.58
CA THR A 173 17.14 3.69 3.88
C THR A 173 18.24 2.92 4.65
N ASN A 174 17.89 2.13 5.66
CA ASN A 174 18.79 1.29 6.46
C ASN A 174 18.07 0.02 6.93
N SER A 175 17.23 -0.56 6.06
CA SER A 175 16.43 -1.72 6.42
C SER A 175 17.30 -2.98 6.43
N PHE A 176 17.43 -3.58 7.61
CA PHE A 176 18.07 -4.88 7.78
C PHE A 176 17.03 -6.00 7.79
N PHE A 177 17.31 -7.01 6.99
CA PHE A 177 16.50 -8.19 6.81
C PHE A 177 17.21 -9.36 7.47
N LYS A 178 16.68 -9.79 8.61
CA LYS A 178 17.20 -10.96 9.32
C LYS A 178 17.07 -12.19 8.44
N LYS A 179 17.90 -13.20 8.69
CA LYS A 179 17.74 -14.52 8.08
C LYS A 179 16.29 -15.00 8.22
N THR A 180 15.77 -15.61 7.15
CA THR A 180 14.39 -16.09 7.00
C THR A 180 13.29 -15.03 7.18
N GLU A 181 13.63 -13.73 7.25
CA GLU A 181 12.66 -12.66 7.43
C GLU A 181 11.94 -12.30 6.13
N SER A 182 10.67 -11.94 6.27
CA SER A 182 9.85 -11.40 5.19
C SER A 182 9.07 -10.18 5.68
N LYS A 183 9.15 -9.05 4.97
CA LYS A 183 8.43 -7.81 5.30
C LYS A 183 7.83 -7.16 4.06
N GLU A 184 6.64 -6.60 4.21
CA GLU A 184 5.90 -5.92 3.14
C GLU A 184 6.11 -4.41 3.21
N PHE A 185 6.21 -3.81 2.02
CA PHE A 185 6.43 -2.39 1.84
C PHE A 185 5.60 -1.85 0.67
N TYR A 186 5.49 -0.52 0.63
CA TYR A 186 5.10 0.17 -0.58
C TYR A 186 5.96 1.41 -0.79
N SER A 187 6.02 1.85 -2.05
CA SER A 187 6.50 3.16 -2.48
C SER A 187 5.43 3.81 -3.37
N LEU A 188 5.32 5.14 -3.30
CA LEU A 188 4.37 5.93 -4.07
C LEU A 188 5.10 7.13 -4.65
N ALA A 189 5.11 7.30 -5.97
CA ALA A 189 5.77 8.46 -6.60
C ALA A 189 4.81 9.20 -7.53
N TYR A 190 5.05 10.50 -7.74
CA TYR A 190 4.26 11.30 -8.67
C TYR A 190 4.43 10.85 -10.13
N LEU A 191 3.33 10.88 -10.87
CA LEU A 191 3.32 10.66 -12.32
C LEU A 191 3.18 11.99 -13.07
N ASP A 192 3.78 12.08 -14.25
CA ASP A 192 3.56 13.20 -15.17
C ASP A 192 2.10 13.18 -15.65
N PRO A 193 1.27 14.19 -15.27
CA PRO A 193 -0.14 14.22 -15.64
C PRO A 193 -0.36 14.26 -17.15
N SER A 194 0.57 14.82 -17.92
CA SER A 194 0.41 15.02 -19.37
C SER A 194 0.47 13.72 -20.18
N LYS A 195 1.02 12.65 -19.59
CA LYS A 195 1.26 11.36 -20.26
C LYS A 195 0.80 10.16 -19.44
N VAL A 196 0.04 10.39 -18.39
CA VAL A 196 -0.38 9.32 -17.47
C VAL A 196 -1.25 8.28 -18.17
N ASN A 197 -2.00 8.63 -19.21
CA ASN A 197 -2.87 7.70 -19.95
C ASN A 197 -2.10 6.76 -20.89
N ASP A 198 -0.86 7.10 -21.23
CA ASP A 198 -0.04 6.33 -22.18
C ASP A 198 0.76 5.20 -21.50
N ILE A 199 0.79 5.16 -20.16
CA ILE A 199 1.55 4.17 -19.40
C ILE A 199 0.93 2.76 -19.59
N THR A 200 1.60 1.86 -20.29
CA THR A 200 1.18 0.46 -20.40
C THR A 200 2.19 -0.49 -19.78
N LYS A 201 3.39 0.01 -19.42
CA LYS A 201 4.46 -0.78 -18.84
C LYS A 201 5.21 -0.01 -17.78
N VAL A 202 5.75 -0.75 -16.81
CA VAL A 202 6.72 -0.24 -15.83
C VAL A 202 7.86 -1.24 -15.71
N THR A 203 9.08 -0.74 -15.84
CA THR A 203 10.28 -1.49 -15.47
C THR A 203 10.72 -1.04 -14.09
N ILE A 204 10.72 -1.97 -13.14
CA ILE A 204 11.14 -1.71 -11.76
C ILE A 204 12.58 -2.17 -11.62
N LYS A 205 13.45 -1.28 -11.14
CA LYS A 205 14.84 -1.58 -10.80
C LYS A 205 15.02 -1.58 -9.28
N THR A 206 15.56 -2.66 -8.75
CA THR A 206 15.88 -2.79 -7.33
C THR A 206 17.09 -1.94 -6.98
N GLY A 207 17.24 -1.59 -5.71
CA GLY A 207 18.52 -1.22 -5.13
C GLY A 207 19.47 -2.41 -5.04
N VAL A 208 20.68 -2.16 -4.55
CA VAL A 208 21.68 -3.21 -4.30
C VAL A 208 21.36 -3.96 -3.00
N LEU A 209 21.79 -5.22 -2.94
CA LEU A 209 21.88 -5.98 -1.71
C LEU A 209 23.27 -5.78 -1.11
N TYR A 210 23.37 -5.50 0.19
CA TYR A 210 24.65 -5.29 0.85
C TYR A 210 24.80 -6.05 2.16
N ASN A 211 26.04 -6.31 2.55
CA ASN A 211 26.37 -6.88 3.84
C ASN A 211 26.22 -5.81 4.93
N PRO A 212 25.40 -6.02 5.96
CA PRO A 212 25.14 -5.01 6.98
C PRO A 212 26.34 -4.67 7.86
N SER A 213 27.38 -5.52 7.88
CA SER A 213 28.56 -5.34 8.74
C SER A 213 29.59 -4.37 8.16
N ASP A 214 29.80 -4.43 6.83
CA ASP A 214 30.84 -3.67 6.14
C ASP A 214 30.32 -2.85 4.95
N TYR A 215 29.02 -2.92 4.66
CA TYR A 215 28.33 -2.24 3.57
C TYR A 215 28.84 -2.60 2.17
N SER A 216 29.58 -3.71 2.04
CA SER A 216 29.98 -4.22 0.73
C SER A 216 28.77 -4.73 -0.05
N THR A 217 28.76 -4.47 -1.36
CA THR A 217 27.74 -4.99 -2.26
C THR A 217 27.85 -6.51 -2.34
N VAL A 218 26.73 -7.19 -2.05
CA VAL A 218 26.58 -8.64 -2.18
C VAL A 218 25.94 -8.99 -3.53
N ALA A 219 24.96 -8.19 -3.96
CA ALA A 219 24.33 -8.33 -5.27
C ALA A 219 24.02 -6.96 -5.87
N GLU A 220 24.36 -6.81 -7.15
CA GLU A 220 24.02 -5.63 -7.95
C GLU A 220 22.51 -5.55 -8.19
N SER A 221 22.04 -4.34 -8.51
CA SER A 221 20.64 -4.08 -8.85
C SER A 221 20.13 -5.00 -9.95
N ALA A 222 18.90 -5.49 -9.79
CA ALA A 222 18.17 -6.27 -10.80
C ALA A 222 16.95 -5.49 -11.30
N GLU A 223 16.39 -5.90 -12.43
CA GLU A 223 15.20 -5.26 -12.99
C GLU A 223 14.23 -6.26 -13.62
N SER A 224 12.95 -5.88 -13.62
CA SER A 224 11.88 -6.61 -14.28
C SER A 224 10.84 -5.65 -14.83
N THR A 225 10.28 -5.97 -16.00
CA THR A 225 9.21 -5.21 -16.64
C THR A 225 7.85 -5.86 -16.45
N PHE A 226 6.85 -5.05 -16.12
CA PHE A 226 5.47 -5.46 -15.88
C PHE A 226 4.52 -4.69 -16.79
N ASN A 227 3.56 -5.40 -17.39
CA ASN A 227 2.49 -4.77 -18.18
C ASN A 227 1.37 -4.31 -17.23
N ILE A 228 0.86 -3.11 -17.46
CA ILE A 228 -0.24 -2.50 -16.69
C ILE A 228 -1.55 -2.69 -17.46
N ASN A 229 -2.57 -3.20 -16.77
CA ASN A 229 -3.93 -3.27 -17.30
C ASN A 229 -4.65 -1.94 -17.06
N ARG A 230 -5.38 -1.47 -18.07
CA ARG A 230 -6.24 -0.28 -18.05
C ARG A 230 -7.71 -0.68 -18.06
#